data_AF-A0AAD4NZY6-F1
#
_entry.id   AF-A0AAD4NZY6-F1
#
_cell.length_a   1.000
_cell.length_b   1.000
_cell.length_c   1.000
_cell.angle_alpha   90.00
_cell.angle_beta   90.00
_cell.angle_gamma   90.00
#
_symmetry.space_group_name_H-M   'P 1'
#
loop_
_entity.id
_entity.type
_entity.pdbx_description
1 polymer ?
#
loop_
_entity_poly.entity_id
_entity_poly.type
_entity_poly.pdbx_seq_one_letter_code
_entity_poly.pdbx_strand_id
1 'polypeptide(L)'
;MHAQKHIIQQHDHRANPEHLASFYERAGKVKCLGGPERTGSVTVVGAVSPPGGDFSDPVTSATLSIVQRKHFPSVNWLISYSKYSGALESFYEKFDSDFIDIRTKAREVLQREDDLNEIVQLVGKDALAEIDKIILETAKLLREDYLAQNAFTPSQKFEDPAEGEEALVAKFQKLHDDLTAGFRNLEDETR
;
A
#
# COMPACT_ATOMS: atom_id res chain seq x y z
N MET A 1 -16.82 17.31 -3.69
CA MET A 1 -15.90 16.58 -2.79
C MET A 1 -14.92 17.59 -2.21
N HIS A 2 -15.16 18.08 -1.00
CA HIS A 2 -14.34 19.13 -0.37
C HIS A 2 -13.47 18.42 0.68
N ALA A 3 -12.24 18.07 0.32
CA ALA A 3 -11.29 17.47 1.24
C ALA A 3 -10.63 18.58 2.07
N GLN A 4 -11.13 18.81 3.28
CA GLN A 4 -10.51 19.75 4.22
C GLN A 4 -9.26 19.08 4.81
N LYS A 5 -8.07 19.45 4.31
CA LYS A 5 -6.79 18.95 4.80
C LYS A 5 -6.44 19.68 6.11
N HIS A 6 -6.72 19.06 7.25
CA HIS A 6 -6.21 19.52 8.55
C HIS A 6 -4.90 18.81 8.85
N ILE A 7 -3.80 19.56 8.83
CA ILE A 7 -2.49 19.09 9.30
C ILE A 7 -2.50 19.27 10.82
N ILE A 8 -2.67 18.17 11.56
CA ILE A 8 -2.49 18.18 13.02
C ILE A 8 -1.00 17.95 13.28
N GLN A 9 -0.24 19.04 13.41
CA GLN A 9 1.12 18.94 13.94
C GLN A 9 1.02 18.51 15.41
N GLN A 10 1.66 17.39 15.77
CA GLN A 10 1.77 16.94 17.16
C GLN A 10 2.76 17.83 17.94
N HIS A 11 2.36 19.08 18.18
CA HIS A 11 3.02 19.96 19.14
C HIS A 11 2.42 19.87 20.54
N ASP A 12 1.36 19.08 20.73
CA ASP A 12 0.65 19.04 22.02
C ASP A 12 0.81 17.68 22.70
N HIS A 13 1.68 17.63 23.71
CA HIS A 13 1.77 16.55 24.70
C HIS A 13 0.48 16.37 25.54
N ARG A 14 -0.63 16.99 25.12
CA ARG A 14 -1.95 16.96 25.77
C ARG A 14 -3.09 16.66 24.78
N ALA A 15 -2.85 15.88 23.73
CA ALA A 15 -3.95 15.38 22.91
C ALA A 15 -4.88 14.51 23.79
N ASN A 16 -5.96 15.11 24.30
CA ASN A 16 -6.98 14.41 25.07
C ASN A 16 -7.56 13.29 24.18
N PRO A 17 -7.49 12.01 24.59
CA PRO A 17 -8.04 10.90 23.82
C PRO A 17 -9.49 11.13 23.37
N GLU A 18 -10.29 11.80 24.19
CA GLU A 18 -11.70 12.14 23.91
C GLU A 18 -11.85 13.18 22.79
N HIS A 19 -10.93 14.15 22.71
CA HIS A 19 -10.92 15.13 21.63
C HIS A 19 -10.49 14.51 20.30
N LEU A 20 -9.56 13.56 20.34
CA LEU A 20 -9.10 12.87 19.13
C LEU A 20 -10.18 11.90 18.62
N ALA A 21 -10.82 11.15 19.52
CA ALA A 21 -11.93 10.26 19.19
C ALA A 21 -13.11 11.04 18.56
N SER A 22 -13.58 12.11 19.22
CA SER A 22 -14.65 12.95 18.69
C SER A 22 -14.30 13.65 17.38
N PHE A 23 -13.01 13.88 17.09
CA PHE A 23 -12.57 14.37 15.79
C PHE A 23 -12.74 13.31 14.70
N TYR A 24 -12.23 12.10 14.92
CA TYR A 24 -12.28 11.01 13.93
C TYR A 24 -13.69 10.46 13.72
N GLU A 25 -14.55 10.45 14.75
CA GLU A 25 -15.94 10.01 14.65
C GLU A 25 -16.81 10.89 13.73
N ARG A 26 -16.37 12.11 13.41
CA ARG A 26 -17.06 12.97 12.44
C ARG A 26 -16.80 12.59 10.98
N ALA A 27 -15.83 11.71 10.73
CA ALA A 27 -15.59 11.14 9.41
C ALA A 27 -16.58 10.00 9.14
N GLY A 28 -16.93 9.79 7.88
CA GLY A 28 -17.81 8.68 7.50
C GLY A 28 -18.64 8.96 6.26
N LYS A 29 -19.34 7.93 5.79
CA LYS A 29 -20.34 7.99 4.73
C LYS A 29 -21.73 8.18 5.36
N VAL A 30 -22.45 9.21 4.95
CA VAL A 30 -23.74 9.61 5.55
C VAL A 30 -24.79 9.90 4.49
N LYS A 31 -26.05 9.70 4.86
CA LYS A 31 -27.20 10.24 4.11
C LYS A 31 -27.43 11.68 4.55
N CYS A 32 -27.41 12.61 3.59
CA CYS A 32 -27.57 14.03 3.85
C CYS A 32 -29.03 14.35 4.19
N LEU A 33 -29.23 15.34 5.06
CA LEU A 33 -30.56 15.86 5.39
C LEU A 33 -31.12 16.71 4.23
N GLY A 34 -32.46 16.80 4.18
CA GLY A 34 -33.21 17.56 3.18
C GLY A 34 -33.47 16.79 1.88
N GLY A 35 -34.19 17.44 0.97
CA GLY A 35 -34.42 16.94 -0.39
C GLY A 35 -33.46 17.60 -1.39
N PRO A 36 -33.09 16.91 -2.49
CA PRO A 36 -33.31 15.50 -2.78
C PRO A 36 -32.47 14.58 -1.88
N GLU A 37 -32.80 13.29 -1.86
CA GLU A 37 -31.95 12.30 -1.18
C GLU A 37 -30.55 12.33 -1.76
N ARG A 38 -29.57 12.55 -0.90
CA ARG A 38 -28.16 12.65 -1.26
C ARG A 38 -27.34 11.84 -0.27
N THR A 39 -26.29 11.20 -0.79
CA THR A 39 -25.28 10.54 0.05
C THR A 39 -23.98 11.32 -0.08
N GLY A 40 -23.26 11.49 1.01
CA GLY A 40 -21.95 12.13 1.05
C GLY A 40 -20.97 11.34 1.89
N SER A 41 -19.69 11.66 1.78
CA SER A 41 -18.66 11.09 2.62
C SER A 41 -17.61 12.12 2.99
N VAL A 42 -17.10 12.02 4.21
CA VAL A 42 -15.93 12.76 4.68
C VAL A 42 -14.86 11.75 5.07
N THR A 43 -13.73 11.79 4.38
CA THR A 43 -12.56 10.97 4.68
C THR A 43 -11.52 11.84 5.36
N VAL A 44 -11.03 11.40 6.52
CA VAL A 44 -9.99 12.09 7.28
C VAL A 44 -8.66 11.38 7.07
N VAL A 45 -7.63 12.15 6.73
CA VAL A 45 -6.24 11.68 6.64
C VAL A 45 -5.40 12.52 7.59
N GLY A 46 -4.93 11.90 8.68
CA GLY A 46 -4.05 12.54 9.65
C GLY A 46 -2.59 12.19 9.37
N ALA A 47 -1.73 13.20 9.27
CA ALA A 47 -0.29 13.00 9.29
C ALA A 47 0.19 13.18 10.73
N VAL A 48 0.95 12.20 11.24
CA VAL A 48 1.55 12.25 12.57
C VAL A 48 3.07 12.32 12.42
N SER A 49 3.70 13.25 13.12
CA SER A 49 5.14 13.42 13.13
C SER A 49 5.62 13.42 14.58
N PRO A 50 6.53 12.51 14.97
CA PRO A 50 7.08 12.51 16.32
C PRO A 50 7.81 13.83 16.61
N PRO A 51 7.76 14.34 17.85
CA PRO A 51 8.49 15.55 18.22
C PRO A 51 10.01 15.29 18.15
N GLY A 52 10.74 16.17 17.46
CA GLY A 52 12.19 16.34 17.65
C GLY A 52 13.11 15.17 17.29
N GLY A 53 12.73 14.28 16.37
CA GLY A 53 13.57 13.14 15.98
C GLY A 53 13.54 11.98 16.98
N ASP A 54 12.45 11.85 17.72
CA ASP A 54 12.18 10.65 18.50
C ASP A 54 11.91 9.45 17.57
N PHE A 55 12.93 8.60 17.39
CA PHE A 55 12.87 7.37 16.60
C PHE A 55 12.45 6.14 17.43
N SER A 56 12.01 6.34 18.68
CA SER A 56 11.52 5.23 19.51
C SER A 56 10.17 4.69 19.02
N ASP A 57 9.40 5.49 18.29
CA ASP A 57 8.17 5.03 17.65
C ASP A 57 8.50 4.02 16.52
N PRO A 58 7.94 2.79 16.58
CA PRO A 58 8.28 1.72 15.64
C PRO A 58 7.89 2.07 14.20
N VAL A 59 6.83 2.85 13.98
CA VAL A 59 6.42 3.27 12.63
C VAL A 59 7.42 4.26 12.04
N THR A 60 7.92 5.17 12.87
CA THR A 60 8.91 6.18 12.48
C THR A 60 10.26 5.56 12.15
N SER A 61 10.75 4.65 13.00
CA SER A 61 12.00 3.91 12.76
C SER A 61 11.92 3.06 11.49
N ALA A 62 10.81 2.34 11.31
CA ALA A 62 10.55 1.53 10.14
C ALA A 62 10.47 2.34 8.84
N THR A 63 9.80 3.49 8.89
CA THR A 63 9.70 4.42 7.75
C THR A 63 11.08 4.95 7.37
N LEU A 64 11.90 5.35 8.35
CA LEU A 64 13.25 5.83 8.12
C LEU A 64 14.14 4.78 7.42
N SER A 65 14.04 3.51 7.85
CA SER A 65 14.78 2.40 7.22
C SER A 65 14.47 2.28 5.72
N ILE A 66 13.22 2.47 5.33
CA ILE A 66 12.77 2.38 3.93
C ILE A 66 13.24 3.60 3.13
N VAL A 67 13.17 4.80 3.72
CA VAL A 67 13.69 6.04 3.11
C VAL A 67 15.19 5.89 2.79
N GLN A 68 15.98 5.33 3.72
CA GLN A 68 17.41 5.10 3.51
C GLN A 68 17.70 4.14 2.35
N ARG A 69 16.79 3.20 2.08
CA ARG A 69 16.84 2.27 0.93
C ARG A 69 16.36 2.91 -0.39
N LYS A 70 16.02 4.20 -0.40
CA LYS A 70 15.48 4.95 -1.56
C LYS A 70 14.23 4.31 -2.18
N HIS A 71 13.46 3.59 -1.38
CA HIS A 71 12.18 3.02 -1.81
C HIS A 71 11.06 4.03 -1.54
N PHE A 72 10.29 4.35 -2.58
CA PHE A 72 9.23 5.35 -2.55
C PHE A 72 7.95 4.78 -3.16
N PRO A 73 6.76 5.04 -2.56
CA PRO A 73 6.55 5.71 -1.27
C PRO A 73 7.11 4.90 -0.09
N SER A 74 7.72 5.56 0.89
CA SER A 74 8.41 4.88 1.99
C SER A 74 7.46 4.36 3.07
N VAL A 75 6.55 3.46 2.68
CA VAL A 75 5.57 2.82 3.57
C VAL A 75 6.07 1.44 3.99
N ASN A 76 6.14 1.16 5.29
CA ASN A 76 6.51 -0.17 5.77
C ASN A 76 5.34 -1.14 5.64
N TRP A 77 5.45 -2.08 4.69
CA TRP A 77 4.42 -3.06 4.38
C TRP A 77 4.19 -4.13 5.46
N LEU A 78 5.17 -4.38 6.34
CA LEU A 78 5.04 -5.35 7.43
C LEU A 78 4.27 -4.75 8.62
N ILE A 79 4.60 -3.51 9.00
CA ILE A 79 4.02 -2.81 10.15
C ILE A 79 2.71 -2.11 9.81
N SER A 80 2.54 -1.66 8.55
CA SER A 80 1.29 -1.01 8.14
C SER A 80 0.12 -2.00 8.15
N TYR A 81 -1.03 -1.52 8.64
CA TYR A 81 -2.25 -2.31 8.72
C TYR A 81 -3.49 -1.46 8.41
N SER A 82 -4.57 -2.13 8.03
CA SER A 82 -5.89 -1.52 7.85
C SER A 82 -6.96 -2.40 8.47
N LYS A 83 -7.69 -1.83 9.43
CA LYS A 83 -8.89 -2.46 10.03
C LYS A 83 -10.06 -2.55 9.05
N TYR A 84 -10.00 -1.81 7.94
CA TYR A 84 -11.04 -1.81 6.91
C TYR A 84 -10.90 -2.94 5.90
N SER A 85 -9.86 -3.78 5.99
CA SER A 85 -9.63 -4.84 5.00
C SER A 85 -10.85 -5.76 4.84
N GLY A 86 -11.44 -6.24 5.94
CA GLY A 86 -12.65 -7.08 5.87
C GLY A 86 -13.91 -6.32 5.45
N ALA A 87 -14.04 -5.04 5.82
CA ALA A 87 -15.18 -4.21 5.40
C ALA A 87 -15.15 -3.89 3.89
N LEU A 88 -13.96 -3.94 3.28
CA LEU A 88 -13.75 -3.68 1.85
C LEU A 88 -13.66 -4.95 1.02
N GLU A 89 -13.65 -6.13 1.63
CA GLU A 89 -13.53 -7.43 0.95
C GLU A 89 -14.59 -7.59 -0.14
N SER A 90 -15.87 -7.45 0.21
CA SER A 90 -16.98 -7.53 -0.77
C SER A 90 -16.97 -6.43 -1.84
N PHE A 91 -16.21 -5.35 -1.63
CA PHE A 91 -15.99 -4.36 -2.68
C PHE A 91 -14.92 -4.86 -3.67
N TYR A 92 -13.80 -5.37 -3.16
CA TYR A 92 -12.73 -5.91 -3.98
C TYR A 92 -13.17 -7.16 -4.74
N GLU A 93 -13.88 -8.10 -4.12
CA GLU A 93 -14.36 -9.33 -4.77
C GLU A 93 -15.25 -9.08 -6.00
N LYS A 94 -15.98 -7.95 -6.03
CA LYS A 94 -16.79 -7.57 -7.20
C LYS A 94 -15.95 -7.10 -8.38
N PHE A 95 -14.77 -6.56 -8.09
CA PHE A 95 -13.85 -6.06 -9.10
C PHE A 95 -12.88 -7.17 -9.55
N ASP A 96 -12.34 -7.91 -8.60
CA ASP A 96 -11.42 -9.02 -8.80
C ASP A 96 -11.55 -10.00 -7.62
N SER A 97 -12.03 -11.21 -7.90
CA SER A 97 -12.24 -12.26 -6.90
C SER A 97 -10.93 -12.73 -6.26
N ASP A 98 -9.82 -12.63 -6.99
CA ASP A 98 -8.54 -13.18 -6.57
C ASP A 98 -7.69 -12.14 -5.83
N PHE A 99 -8.09 -10.86 -5.85
CA PHE A 99 -7.34 -9.75 -5.26
C PHE A 99 -6.96 -9.99 -3.79
N ILE A 100 -7.91 -10.47 -2.98
CA ILE A 100 -7.70 -10.67 -1.55
C ILE A 100 -6.69 -11.79 -1.30
N ASP A 101 -6.80 -12.88 -2.07
CA ASP A 101 -5.89 -14.00 -2.01
C ASP A 101 -4.48 -13.61 -2.48
N ILE A 102 -4.37 -12.94 -3.63
CA ILE A 102 -3.09 -12.47 -4.18
C ILE A 102 -2.43 -11.50 -3.21
N ARG A 103 -3.18 -10.54 -2.65
CA ARG A 103 -2.67 -9.61 -1.63
C ARG A 103 -2.16 -10.34 -0.39
N THR A 104 -2.87 -11.39 0.05
CA THR A 104 -2.47 -12.19 1.21
C THR A 104 -1.18 -12.95 0.92
N LYS A 105 -1.09 -13.65 -0.22
CA LYS A 105 0.15 -14.34 -0.64
C LYS A 105 1.32 -13.35 -0.80
N ALA A 106 1.09 -12.17 -1.40
CA ALA A 106 2.13 -11.16 -1.54
C ALA A 106 2.65 -10.69 -0.17
N ARG A 107 1.77 -10.52 0.82
CA ARG A 107 2.17 -10.19 2.20
C ARG A 107 2.97 -11.32 2.84
N GLU A 108 2.59 -12.57 2.64
CA GLU A 108 3.32 -13.74 3.13
C GLU A 108 4.72 -13.83 2.52
N VAL A 109 4.86 -13.59 1.22
CA VAL A 109 6.16 -13.55 0.52
C VAL A 109 7.06 -12.46 1.12
N LEU A 110 6.52 -11.26 1.35
CA LEU A 110 7.28 -10.15 1.96
C LEU A 110 7.67 -10.43 3.42
N GLN A 111 6.83 -11.12 4.19
CA GLN A 111 7.18 -11.53 5.56
C GLN A 111 8.27 -12.59 5.54
N ARG A 112 8.14 -13.58 4.64
CA ARG A 112 9.12 -14.65 4.45
C ARG A 112 10.48 -14.10 4.01
N GLU A 113 10.49 -13.05 3.19
CA GLU A 113 11.71 -12.33 2.82
C GLU A 113 12.42 -11.74 4.06
N ASP A 114 11.68 -11.13 4.98
CA ASP A 114 12.23 -10.54 6.20
C ASP A 114 12.88 -11.63 7.08
N ASP A 115 12.16 -12.74 7.31
CA ASP A 115 12.67 -13.88 8.06
C ASP A 115 13.94 -14.48 7.42
N LEU A 116 13.95 -14.61 6.09
CA LEU A 116 15.09 -15.13 5.34
C LEU A 116 16.28 -14.18 5.36
N ASN A 117 16.06 -12.86 5.36
CA ASN A 117 17.13 -11.88 5.41
C ASN A 117 17.93 -11.95 6.72
N GLU A 118 17.30 -12.29 7.85
CA GLU A 118 18.01 -12.55 9.10
C GLU A 118 18.97 -13.74 8.96
N ILE A 119 18.53 -14.82 8.31
CA ILE A 119 19.34 -16.01 8.05
C ILE A 119 20.49 -15.67 7.09
N VAL A 120 20.21 -14.94 6.01
CA VAL A 120 21.21 -14.50 5.02
C VAL A 120 22.32 -13.69 5.68
N GLN A 121 22.00 -12.83 6.65
CA GLN A 121 23.00 -12.05 7.38
C GLN A 121 23.92 -12.92 8.25
N LEU A 122 23.45 -14.08 8.70
CA LEU A 122 24.22 -15.00 9.56
C LEU A 122 25.10 -15.97 8.77
N VAL A 123 24.57 -16.56 7.69
CA VAL A 123 25.22 -17.68 6.98
C VAL A 123 25.49 -17.41 5.50
N GLY A 124 25.01 -16.28 4.95
CA GLY A 124 25.13 -15.93 3.53
C GLY A 124 24.02 -16.52 2.65
N LYS A 125 23.76 -15.89 1.50
CA LYS A 125 22.68 -16.27 0.56
C LYS A 125 22.88 -17.65 -0.06
N ASP A 126 24.13 -18.08 -0.23
CA ASP A 126 24.46 -19.37 -0.87
C ASP A 126 24.06 -20.58 -0.01
N ALA A 127 23.89 -20.39 1.30
CA ALA A 127 23.50 -21.44 2.24
C ALA A 127 21.99 -21.73 2.22
N LEU A 128 21.18 -20.92 1.54
CA LEU A 128 19.74 -21.11 1.45
C LEU A 128 19.36 -22.21 0.44
N ALA A 129 18.21 -22.85 0.67
CA ALA A 129 17.59 -23.74 -0.30
C ALA A 129 17.13 -22.96 -1.56
N GLU A 130 17.09 -23.62 -2.71
CA GLU A 130 16.68 -22.98 -3.97
C GLU A 130 15.28 -22.34 -3.91
N ILE A 131 14.36 -22.95 -3.17
CA ILE A 131 13.01 -22.39 -2.96
C ILE A 131 13.04 -21.07 -2.19
N ASP A 132 13.91 -20.95 -1.18
CA ASP A 132 14.05 -19.73 -0.38
C ASP A 132 14.74 -18.63 -1.22
N LYS A 133 15.65 -18.99 -2.12
CA LYS A 133 16.20 -18.05 -3.11
C LYS A 133 15.13 -17.51 -4.04
N ILE A 134 14.22 -18.36 -4.53
CA ILE A 134 13.08 -17.94 -5.36
C ILE A 134 12.19 -16.97 -4.58
N ILE A 135 11.93 -17.23 -3.30
CA ILE A 135 11.14 -16.31 -2.45
C ILE A 135 11.81 -14.94 -2.36
N LEU A 136 13.12 -14.88 -2.14
CA LEU A 136 13.86 -13.62 -2.09
C LEU A 136 13.77 -12.84 -3.42
N GLU A 137 13.90 -13.52 -4.57
CA GLU A 137 13.76 -12.86 -5.88
C GLU A 137 12.31 -12.42 -6.14
N THR A 138 11.32 -13.22 -5.76
CA THR A 138 9.89 -12.86 -5.88
C THR A 138 9.55 -11.64 -5.02
N ALA A 139 10.06 -11.61 -3.78
CA ALA A 139 9.88 -10.48 -2.89
C ALA A 139 10.56 -9.22 -3.42
N LYS A 140 11.74 -9.36 -4.05
CA LYS A 140 12.41 -8.25 -4.74
C LYS A 140 11.55 -7.66 -5.85
N LEU A 141 10.95 -8.49 -6.72
CA LEU A 141 10.01 -8.03 -7.76
C LEU A 141 8.82 -7.29 -7.14
N LEU A 142 8.23 -7.82 -6.07
CA LEU A 142 7.15 -7.12 -5.36
C LEU A 142 7.59 -5.76 -4.82
N ARG A 143 8.80 -5.65 -4.27
CA ARG A 143 9.32 -4.38 -3.74
C ARG A 143 9.64 -3.37 -4.85
N GLU A 144 10.36 -3.80 -5.87
CA GLU A 144 10.94 -2.90 -6.88
C GLU A 144 9.99 -2.58 -8.03
N ASP A 145 9.14 -3.52 -8.43
CA ASP A 145 8.28 -3.35 -9.62
C ASP A 145 6.83 -3.04 -9.24
N TYR A 146 6.36 -3.50 -8.08
CA TYR A 146 4.97 -3.29 -7.66
C TYR A 146 4.83 -2.17 -6.61
N LEU A 147 5.55 -2.29 -5.48
CA LEU A 147 5.42 -1.36 -4.36
C LEU A 147 6.15 -0.04 -4.60
N ALA A 148 7.29 -0.06 -5.29
CA ALA A 148 8.01 1.16 -5.62
C ALA A 148 7.29 1.87 -6.77
N GLN A 149 6.80 3.08 -6.51
CA GLN A 149 6.14 3.92 -7.50
C GLN A 149 6.74 5.32 -7.43
N ASN A 150 7.38 5.74 -8.52
CA ASN A 150 7.95 7.07 -8.60
C ASN A 150 6.90 8.07 -9.07
N ALA A 151 6.38 8.87 -8.14
CA ALA A 151 5.38 9.91 -8.43
C ALA A 151 5.87 11.02 -9.39
N PHE A 152 7.18 11.12 -9.65
CA PHE A 152 7.76 12.04 -10.62
C PHE A 152 7.87 11.45 -12.04
N THR A 153 7.78 10.13 -12.19
CA THR A 153 7.79 9.47 -13.50
C THR A 153 6.39 9.56 -14.11
N PRO A 154 6.20 10.19 -15.29
CA PRO A 154 4.87 10.39 -15.87
C PRO A 154 4.05 9.11 -16.05
N SER A 155 4.69 7.99 -16.43
CA SER A 155 4.03 6.70 -16.61
C SER A 155 3.64 5.99 -15.31
N GLN A 156 4.21 6.39 -14.16
CA GLN A 156 3.89 5.85 -12.84
C GLN A 156 3.10 6.85 -11.98
N LYS A 157 2.94 8.08 -12.47
CA LYS A 157 2.13 9.10 -11.82
C LYS A 157 0.66 8.70 -11.99
N PHE A 158 -0.12 8.85 -10.91
CA PHE A 158 -1.57 8.77 -11.01
C PHE A 158 -2.07 9.81 -12.03
N GLU A 159 -2.67 9.32 -13.11
CA GLU A 159 -3.37 10.15 -14.09
C GLU A 159 -4.79 10.38 -13.57
N ASP A 160 -5.21 11.65 -13.50
CA ASP A 160 -6.60 11.98 -13.24
C ASP A 160 -7.46 11.31 -14.32
N PRO A 161 -8.45 10.46 -13.98
CA PRO A 161 -9.36 9.90 -14.95
C PRO A 161 -10.33 10.96 -15.46
N ALA A 162 -9.81 11.97 -16.15
CA ALA A 162 -10.61 12.94 -16.90
C ALA A 162 -11.51 12.24 -17.92
N GLU A 163 -11.10 11.04 -18.38
CA GLU A 163 -11.81 10.18 -19.33
C GLU A 163 -12.76 9.16 -18.65
N GLY A 164 -12.86 9.17 -17.32
CA GLY A 164 -13.74 8.29 -16.55
C GLY A 164 -13.14 6.92 -16.18
N GLU A 165 -13.86 6.19 -15.32
CA GLU A 165 -13.45 4.89 -14.76
C GLU A 165 -13.20 3.81 -15.83
N GLU A 166 -14.04 3.77 -16.88
CA GLU A 166 -13.94 2.78 -17.96
C GLU A 166 -12.62 2.86 -18.73
N ALA A 167 -12.13 4.08 -19.00
CA ALA A 167 -10.87 4.30 -19.72
C ALA A 167 -9.65 3.81 -18.93
N LEU A 168 -9.65 4.02 -17.61
CA LEU A 168 -8.62 3.49 -16.71
C LEU A 168 -8.65 1.97 -16.67
N VAL A 169 -9.84 1.37 -16.48
CA VAL A 169 -10.00 -0.09 -16.43
C VAL A 169 -9.50 -0.72 -17.72
N ALA A 170 -9.87 -0.17 -18.89
CA ALA A 170 -9.38 -0.67 -20.17
C ALA A 170 -7.85 -0.57 -20.31
N LYS A 171 -7.23 0.51 -19.82
CA LYS A 171 -5.76 0.69 -19.84
C LYS A 171 -5.07 -0.36 -18.98
N PHE A 172 -5.58 -0.62 -17.78
CA PHE A 172 -5.03 -1.65 -16.88
C PHE A 172 -5.27 -3.07 -17.41
N GLN A 173 -6.43 -3.33 -18.01
CA GLN A 173 -6.73 -4.61 -18.64
C GLN A 173 -5.74 -4.91 -19.78
N LYS A 174 -5.50 -3.92 -20.65
CA LYS A 174 -4.53 -4.05 -21.73
C LYS A 174 -3.11 -4.30 -21.20
N LEU A 175 -2.70 -3.58 -20.15
CA LEU A 175 -1.39 -3.81 -19.52
C LEU A 175 -1.28 -5.24 -18.96
N HIS A 176 -2.34 -5.74 -18.32
CA HIS A 176 -2.40 -7.11 -17.81
C HIS A 176 -2.26 -8.14 -18.95
N ASP A 177 -2.97 -7.94 -20.06
CA ASP A 177 -2.91 -8.82 -21.23
C ASP A 177 -1.51 -8.80 -21.87
N ASP A 178 -0.92 -7.61 -22.02
CA ASP A 178 0.43 -7.41 -22.58
C ASP A 178 1.50 -8.10 -21.71
N LEU A 179 1.41 -7.95 -20.37
CA LEU A 179 2.30 -8.62 -19.42
C LEU A 179 2.14 -10.14 -19.49
N THR A 180 0.90 -10.64 -19.52
CA THR A 180 0.60 -12.07 -19.58
C THR A 180 1.12 -12.69 -20.87
N ALA A 181 0.96 -11.99 -22.01
CA ALA A 181 1.51 -12.42 -23.28
C ALA A 181 3.04 -12.40 -23.28
N GLY A 182 3.66 -11.36 -22.71
CA GLY A 182 5.11 -11.27 -22.55
C GLY A 182 5.70 -12.43 -21.73
N PHE A 183 5.06 -12.79 -20.61
CA PHE A 183 5.48 -13.93 -19.79
C PHE A 183 5.36 -15.27 -20.53
N ARG A 184 4.26 -15.50 -21.26
CA ARG A 184 4.09 -16.74 -22.05
C ARG A 184 5.17 -16.89 -23.13
N ASN A 185 5.52 -15.79 -23.80
CA ASN A 185 6.56 -15.81 -24.83
C ASN A 185 7.95 -16.13 -24.25
N LEU A 186 8.23 -15.70 -23.01
CA LEU A 186 9.49 -16.04 -22.30
C LEU A 186 9.56 -17.53 -21.91
N GLU A 187 8.42 -18.16 -21.58
CA GLU A 187 8.36 -19.61 -21.33
C GLU A 187 8.61 -20.42 -22.62
N ASP A 188 8.19 -19.90 -23.78
CA ASP A 188 8.41 -20.56 -25.07
C ASP A 188 9.84 -20.39 -25.61
N GLU A 189 10.52 -19.27 -25.31
CA GLU A 189 11.92 -19.03 -25.70
C GLU A 189 12.94 -19.80 -24.83
N THR A 190 12.55 -20.23 -23.63
CA THR A 190 13.43 -20.95 -22.68
C THR A 190 13.29 -22.48 -22.74
N ARG A 191 12.55 -23.00 -23.73
CA ARG A 191 12.31 -24.43 -23.96
C ARG A 191 13.05 -24.96 -25.19
#